data_AF-A0ABD5ME34-F1
#
_entry.id   AF-A0ABD5ME34-F1
#
_cell.length_a   1.000
_cell.length_b   1.000
_cell.length_c   1.000
_cell.angle_alpha   90.00
_cell.angle_beta   90.00
_cell.angle_gamma   90.00
#
_symmetry.space_group_name_H-M   'P 1'
#
loop_
_entity.id
_entity.type
_entity.pdbx_description
1 polymer ?
#
loop_
_entity_poly.entity_id
_entity_poly.type
_entity_poly.pdbx_seq_one_letter_code
_entity_poly.pdbx_strand_id
1 'polypeptide(L)'
;MFDPDDLATIREAKREWEAETLDPTLERFGERRETFTTDTGGQELERLYTPDDVADLDYGSDLGFPGETPYTRGVYPTMHRGRLWTMRQYAGMGTARETNERFRYLIDQGSSGLSMAFDLPTQKGYDSDAGMAAGEVGKAGVAIDSLRDMEVVFDGIPLDEVSTSMTINAPAAVLLAMYVAIGDKQGVDRAELRGTIQNDILKEYIARNLYIYPPEPSMRLITDVFEFCAAEVPKFNTISISGYHIREAGSTAAQEIAFTLGDGIEYVERALDAGLDVDDFAPQLSFFFNAHNNILEEVAKFRAARRLWAEIMDERFGAENPKSRQLKFHAQTGGSTLTAQQVENNVVRVAYQALAAVLGGAQSLHTNGKDEALSLPTEQSVRTALRTQQILAHESGVADTIDPLGGSYAVESLTDEIEAEAREILDAVDERGGMLAAVESGWVKRQIQDVAFERQQEIESGERIVVGVNEYQVDEEPEIDIEEVDEDDERRQKERLREVKDDRDDEAVEAALDALADAAAGDRNLVPPIVDAVKAYATVGEISDVLREEFGEYQPGF
;
A
#
# COMPACT_ATOMS: atom_id res chain seq x y z
N MET A 1 -20.45 28.14 0.75
CA MET A 1 -19.29 29.06 0.83
C MET A 1 -19.46 30.39 0.08
N PHE A 2 -20.30 30.44 -0.97
CA PHE A 2 -20.41 31.59 -1.88
C PHE A 2 -21.78 32.29 -1.78
N ASP A 3 -21.82 33.58 -2.08
CA ASP A 3 -23.09 34.33 -2.15
C ASP A 3 -23.87 33.95 -3.43
N PRO A 4 -25.18 33.67 -3.35
CA PRO A 4 -25.96 33.28 -4.53
C PRO A 4 -25.98 34.31 -5.67
N ASP A 5 -25.90 35.61 -5.37
CA ASP A 5 -25.89 36.67 -6.39
C ASP A 5 -24.51 36.73 -7.08
N ASP A 6 -23.42 36.50 -6.32
CA ASP A 6 -22.07 36.35 -6.89
C ASP A 6 -22.00 35.13 -7.82
N LEU A 7 -22.55 33.98 -7.41
CA LEU A 7 -22.62 32.79 -8.25
C LEU A 7 -23.44 33.03 -9.52
N ALA A 8 -24.57 33.73 -9.42
CA ALA A 8 -25.36 34.09 -10.59
C ALA A 8 -24.57 34.97 -11.56
N THR A 9 -23.79 35.91 -11.04
CA THR A 9 -22.89 36.76 -11.83
C THR A 9 -21.79 35.95 -12.52
N ILE A 10 -21.19 34.99 -11.82
CA ILE A 10 -20.17 34.09 -12.39
C ILE A 10 -20.75 33.23 -13.51
N ARG A 11 -21.96 32.68 -13.33
CA ARG A 11 -22.66 31.91 -14.37
C ARG A 11 -22.93 32.74 -15.62
N GLU A 12 -23.35 34.00 -15.46
CA GLU A 12 -23.54 34.90 -16.60
C GLU A 12 -22.22 35.20 -17.30
N ALA A 13 -21.16 35.51 -16.54
CA ALA A 13 -19.83 35.77 -17.10
C ALA A 13 -19.22 34.53 -17.80
N LYS A 14 -19.43 33.31 -17.28
CA LYS A 14 -19.01 32.06 -17.91
C LYS A 14 -19.70 31.86 -19.26
N ARG A 15 -21.02 32.11 -19.35
CA ARG A 15 -21.77 32.04 -20.62
C ARG A 15 -21.32 33.10 -21.64
N GLU A 16 -21.02 34.32 -21.19
CA GLU A 16 -20.47 35.37 -22.06
C GLU A 16 -19.08 34.97 -22.57
N TRP A 17 -18.21 34.46 -21.70
CA TRP A 17 -16.90 33.93 -22.08
C TRP A 17 -17.02 32.77 -23.07
N GLU A 18 -17.95 31.84 -22.84
CA GLU A 18 -18.24 30.73 -23.76
C GLU A 18 -18.58 31.25 -25.16
N ALA A 19 -19.58 32.14 -25.26
CA ALA A 19 -20.05 32.64 -26.55
C ALA A 19 -19.05 33.57 -27.26
N GLU A 20 -18.38 34.46 -26.53
CA GLU A 20 -17.58 35.53 -27.13
C GLU A 20 -16.09 35.20 -27.25
N THR A 21 -15.58 34.26 -26.45
CA THR A 21 -14.15 33.92 -26.38
C THR A 21 -13.87 32.46 -26.72
N LEU A 22 -14.60 31.52 -26.12
CA LEU A 22 -14.36 30.08 -26.29
C LEU A 22 -14.84 29.59 -27.66
N ASP A 23 -16.12 29.79 -27.99
CA ASP A 23 -16.76 29.27 -29.21
C ASP A 23 -16.02 29.70 -30.48
N PRO A 24 -15.63 30.98 -30.67
CA PRO A 24 -14.85 31.39 -31.84
C PRO A 24 -13.49 30.68 -31.94
N THR A 25 -12.90 30.32 -30.79
CA THR A 25 -11.64 29.58 -30.73
C THR A 25 -11.85 28.10 -31.07
N LEU A 26 -12.91 27.49 -30.53
CA LEU A 26 -13.29 26.10 -30.81
C LEU A 26 -13.67 25.90 -32.27
N GLU A 27 -14.44 26.81 -32.88
CA GLU A 27 -14.78 26.76 -34.31
C GLU A 27 -13.53 26.80 -35.20
N ARG A 28 -12.49 27.50 -34.76
CA ARG A 28 -11.27 27.70 -35.54
C ARG A 28 -10.24 26.59 -35.35
N PHE A 29 -10.07 26.10 -34.13
CA PHE A 29 -8.97 25.20 -33.78
C PHE A 29 -9.42 23.89 -33.14
N GLY A 30 -10.65 23.82 -32.62
CA GLY A 30 -11.13 22.72 -31.81
C GLY A 30 -10.28 22.48 -30.55
N GLU A 31 -10.46 21.30 -29.97
CA GLU A 31 -9.60 20.77 -28.92
C GLU A 31 -9.00 19.44 -29.33
N ARG A 32 -8.02 18.97 -28.54
CA ARG A 32 -7.30 17.71 -28.83
C ARG A 32 -8.20 16.48 -28.74
N ARG A 33 -9.29 16.56 -27.98
CA ARG A 33 -10.29 15.51 -27.78
C ARG A 33 -11.65 16.18 -27.61
N GLU A 34 -12.71 15.42 -27.88
CA GLU A 34 -14.09 15.85 -27.62
C GLU A 34 -14.38 15.86 -26.11
N THR A 35 -13.91 14.84 -25.41
CA THR A 35 -14.01 14.70 -23.95
C THR A 35 -12.62 14.47 -23.34
N PHE A 36 -12.39 15.05 -22.17
CA PHE A 36 -11.19 14.80 -21.37
C PHE A 36 -11.60 14.02 -20.13
N THR A 37 -10.89 12.94 -19.82
CA THR A 37 -11.11 12.15 -18.61
C THR A 37 -9.81 12.02 -17.82
N THR A 38 -9.93 11.74 -16.52
CA THR A 38 -8.76 11.55 -15.65
C THR A 38 -7.95 10.30 -16.00
N ASP A 39 -8.65 9.19 -16.26
CA ASP A 39 -8.13 7.88 -16.63
C ASP A 39 -9.21 7.06 -17.39
N THR A 40 -8.90 5.82 -17.78
CA THR A 40 -9.89 4.88 -18.33
C THR A 40 -10.99 4.64 -17.31
N GLY A 41 -12.25 4.89 -17.69
CA GLY A 41 -13.40 4.77 -16.79
C GLY A 41 -13.40 5.73 -15.60
N GLY A 42 -12.52 6.75 -15.59
CA GLY A 42 -12.46 7.78 -14.55
C GLY A 42 -13.37 8.98 -14.85
N GLN A 43 -13.18 10.07 -14.10
CA GLN A 43 -14.07 11.23 -14.20
C GLN A 43 -13.86 12.04 -15.46
N GLU A 44 -14.97 12.53 -16.02
CA GLU A 44 -14.96 13.55 -17.06
C GLU A 44 -14.53 14.90 -16.47
N LEU A 45 -13.63 15.59 -17.17
CA LEU A 45 -13.03 16.82 -16.71
C LEU A 45 -13.63 18.01 -17.45
N GLU A 46 -14.13 18.96 -16.67
CA GLU A 46 -14.54 20.25 -17.19
C GLU A 46 -13.32 21.05 -17.68
N ARG A 47 -13.53 21.81 -18.76
CA ARG A 47 -12.50 22.70 -19.32
C ARG A 47 -12.05 23.76 -18.32
N LEU A 48 -13.00 24.24 -17.50
CA LEU A 48 -12.77 25.28 -16.51
C LEU A 48 -13.75 25.12 -15.34
N TYR A 49 -13.17 24.84 -14.16
CA TYR A 49 -13.87 24.89 -12.88
C TYR A 49 -13.82 26.30 -12.29
N THR A 50 -14.91 26.68 -11.65
CA THR A 50 -15.24 28.00 -11.11
C THR A 50 -15.86 27.85 -9.71
N PRO A 51 -16.09 28.95 -8.97
CA PRO A 51 -16.85 28.87 -7.70
C PRO A 51 -18.22 28.20 -7.81
N ASP A 52 -18.84 28.20 -9.00
CA ASP A 52 -20.15 27.57 -9.20
C ASP A 52 -20.08 26.05 -9.12
N ASP A 53 -18.97 25.46 -9.56
CA ASP A 53 -18.76 24.01 -9.60
C ASP A 53 -18.52 23.44 -8.17
N VAL A 54 -18.32 24.32 -7.19
CA VAL A 54 -18.20 23.98 -5.76
C VAL A 54 -19.17 24.80 -4.91
N ALA A 55 -20.30 25.19 -5.49
CA ALA A 55 -21.27 26.08 -4.84
C ALA A 55 -21.77 25.54 -3.48
N ASP A 56 -21.96 24.22 -3.42
CA ASP A 56 -22.50 23.50 -2.27
C ASP A 56 -21.45 23.13 -1.21
N LEU A 57 -20.15 23.37 -1.49
CA LEU A 57 -19.06 23.09 -0.57
C LEU A 57 -19.20 23.90 0.73
N ASP A 58 -19.21 23.20 1.86
CA ASP A 58 -19.12 23.78 3.19
C ASP A 58 -17.70 23.66 3.75
N TYR A 59 -17.12 24.81 4.11
CA TYR A 59 -15.75 24.85 4.62
C TYR A 59 -15.60 24.04 5.91
N GLY A 60 -16.62 24.03 6.77
CA GLY A 60 -16.55 23.42 8.09
C GLY A 60 -16.66 21.89 8.02
N SER A 61 -17.69 21.38 7.34
CA SER A 61 -17.96 19.94 7.29
C SER A 61 -17.14 19.18 6.25
N ASP A 62 -16.81 19.79 5.11
CA ASP A 62 -16.27 19.04 3.96
C ASP A 62 -14.75 19.19 3.86
N LEU A 63 -14.23 20.38 4.20
CA LEU A 63 -12.79 20.67 4.23
C LEU A 63 -12.21 20.58 5.64
N GLY A 64 -12.73 21.39 6.55
CA GLY A 64 -12.25 21.52 7.93
C GLY A 64 -10.80 22.03 8.03
N PHE A 65 -10.18 21.70 9.15
CA PHE A 65 -8.77 21.98 9.43
C PHE A 65 -7.96 20.67 9.48
N PRO A 66 -6.67 20.68 9.09
CA PRO A 66 -5.84 19.49 9.17
C PRO A 66 -5.73 19.01 10.63
N GLY A 67 -5.77 17.70 10.85
CA GLY A 67 -5.77 17.09 12.18
C GLY A 67 -7.13 17.04 12.87
N GLU A 68 -8.20 17.48 12.21
CA GLU A 68 -9.58 17.41 12.71
C GLU A 68 -10.47 16.73 11.65
N THR A 69 -11.53 16.03 12.08
CA THR A 69 -12.57 15.48 11.19
C THR A 69 -13.10 16.57 10.26
N PRO A 70 -13.28 16.32 8.94
CA PRO A 70 -13.19 15.02 8.23
C PRO A 70 -11.78 14.60 7.78
N TYR A 71 -10.72 15.29 8.22
CA TYR A 71 -9.32 15.04 7.84
C TYR A 71 -9.01 15.19 6.34
N THR A 72 -9.91 15.79 5.55
CA THR A 72 -9.72 16.06 4.11
C THR A 72 -8.36 16.70 3.83
N ARG A 73 -7.98 17.69 4.66
CA ARG A 73 -6.72 18.46 4.52
C ARG A 73 -5.49 17.80 5.19
N GLY A 74 -5.62 16.58 5.69
CA GLY A 74 -4.55 15.78 6.30
C GLY A 74 -4.84 15.39 7.76
N VAL A 75 -4.30 14.25 8.19
CA VAL A 75 -4.56 13.67 9.52
C VAL A 75 -3.77 14.31 10.67
N TYR A 76 -2.78 15.15 10.38
CA TYR A 76 -1.97 15.84 11.39
C TYR A 76 -2.05 17.36 11.23
N PRO A 77 -2.10 18.14 12.32
CA PRO A 77 -2.30 19.59 12.25
C PRO A 77 -1.12 20.37 11.65
N THR A 78 0.08 19.79 11.66
CA THR A 78 1.29 20.42 11.12
C THR A 78 1.80 19.75 9.84
N MET A 79 1.27 18.58 9.47
CA MET A 79 1.73 17.75 8.34
C MET A 79 3.25 17.85 8.12
N HIS A 80 3.68 18.15 6.88
CA HIS A 80 5.07 18.15 6.45
C HIS A 80 5.89 19.35 6.97
N ARG A 81 5.23 20.39 7.49
CA ARG A 81 5.90 21.50 8.19
C ARG A 81 6.46 21.04 9.54
N GLY A 82 5.77 20.10 10.18
CA GLY A 82 6.21 19.50 11.44
C GLY A 82 7.19 18.35 11.22
N ARG A 83 6.82 17.40 10.36
CA ARG A 83 7.65 16.25 10.01
C ARG A 83 7.38 15.83 8.57
N LEU A 84 8.45 15.73 7.78
CA LEU A 84 8.40 15.17 6.43
C LEU A 84 7.80 13.75 6.44
N TRP A 85 7.22 13.35 5.32
CA TRP A 85 6.81 11.96 5.13
C TRP A 85 8.03 11.03 5.31
N THR A 86 7.75 9.79 5.69
CA THR A 86 8.80 8.78 5.78
C THR A 86 9.25 8.42 4.36
N MET A 87 10.46 8.82 3.98
CA MET A 87 11.11 8.31 2.77
C MET A 87 11.46 6.86 3.04
N ARG A 88 10.70 5.94 2.45
CA ARG A 88 10.73 4.52 2.75
C ARG A 88 10.93 3.74 1.46
N GLN A 89 12.19 3.48 1.14
CA GLN A 89 12.53 2.68 -0.02
C GLN A 89 12.34 1.20 0.27
N TYR A 90 11.77 0.51 -0.72
CA TYR A 90 11.56 -0.92 -0.74
C TYR A 90 12.89 -1.57 -1.08
N ALA A 91 13.33 -2.48 -0.22
CA ALA A 91 14.60 -3.19 -0.35
C ALA A 91 14.46 -4.60 0.22
N GLY A 92 15.27 -5.51 -0.28
CA GLY A 92 15.16 -6.94 0.01
C GLY A 92 15.35 -7.67 -1.30
N MET A 93 16.54 -8.18 -1.51
CA MET A 93 16.91 -8.97 -2.68
C MET A 93 18.01 -9.93 -2.26
N GLY A 94 17.98 -11.14 -2.81
CA GLY A 94 19.00 -12.15 -2.55
C GLY A 94 19.02 -12.57 -1.10
N THR A 95 20.18 -12.46 -0.48
CA THR A 95 20.43 -12.97 0.86
C THR A 95 20.11 -11.97 1.97
N ALA A 96 19.91 -12.51 3.18
CA ALA A 96 19.78 -11.71 4.41
C ALA A 96 20.92 -10.70 4.61
N ARG A 97 22.15 -11.05 4.20
CA ARG A 97 23.33 -10.18 4.33
C ARG A 97 23.30 -9.02 3.33
N GLU A 98 22.99 -9.29 2.07
CA GLU A 98 22.88 -8.24 1.05
C GLU A 98 21.75 -7.26 1.40
N THR A 99 20.65 -7.78 1.93
CA THR A 99 19.54 -6.95 2.43
C THR A 99 19.98 -6.06 3.59
N ASN A 100 20.76 -6.57 4.55
CA ASN A 100 21.35 -5.76 5.62
C ASN A 100 22.28 -4.66 5.08
N GLU A 101 23.16 -5.00 4.14
CA GLU A 101 24.08 -4.06 3.50
C GLU A 101 23.30 -2.96 2.77
N ARG A 102 22.23 -3.31 2.06
CA ARG A 102 21.33 -2.36 1.39
C ARG A 102 20.58 -1.47 2.37
N PHE A 103 20.11 -2.01 3.50
CA PHE A 103 19.48 -1.21 4.55
C PHE A 103 20.44 -0.19 5.16
N ARG A 104 21.67 -0.61 5.50
CA ARG A 104 22.72 0.30 6.02
C ARG A 104 23.05 1.37 4.99
N TYR A 105 23.20 1.01 3.71
CA TYR A 105 23.38 1.97 2.62
C TYR A 105 22.22 2.97 2.53
N LEU A 106 20.97 2.52 2.57
CA LEU A 106 19.79 3.38 2.50
C LEU A 106 19.72 4.36 3.68
N ILE A 107 20.02 3.90 4.90
CA ILE A 107 20.13 4.74 6.09
C ILE A 107 21.21 5.82 5.86
N ASP A 108 22.40 5.43 5.39
CA ASP A 108 23.49 6.35 5.08
C ASP A 108 23.14 7.37 3.97
N GLN A 109 22.26 6.99 3.04
CA GLN A 109 21.76 7.88 1.98
C GLN A 109 20.60 8.80 2.42
N GLY A 110 20.17 8.71 3.69
CA GLY A 110 19.12 9.54 4.27
C GLY A 110 17.71 8.96 4.19
N SER A 111 17.56 7.64 4.02
CA SER A 111 16.27 6.98 4.19
C SER A 111 15.83 7.10 5.66
N SER A 112 14.55 7.38 5.88
CA SER A 112 13.98 7.61 7.23
C SER A 112 13.15 6.44 7.74
N GLY A 113 13.00 5.40 6.92
CA GLY A 113 12.39 4.13 7.27
C GLY A 113 12.94 3.02 6.37
N LEU A 114 12.81 1.77 6.84
CA LEU A 114 13.18 0.58 6.09
C LEU A 114 11.92 -0.09 5.56
N SER A 115 11.97 -0.69 4.38
CA SER A 115 10.88 -1.57 3.93
C SER A 115 11.45 -2.82 3.33
N MET A 116 11.01 -3.96 3.85
CA MET A 116 11.50 -5.28 3.47
C MET A 116 10.57 -5.93 2.44
N ALA A 117 11.16 -6.36 1.33
CA ALA A 117 10.56 -7.21 0.32
C ALA A 117 11.01 -8.66 0.51
N PHE A 118 10.08 -9.61 0.49
CA PHE A 118 10.38 -11.04 0.70
C PHE A 118 10.25 -11.82 -0.59
N ASP A 119 11.01 -12.90 -0.74
CA ASP A 119 10.87 -13.79 -1.89
C ASP A 119 9.52 -14.53 -1.91
N LEU A 120 9.19 -15.15 -3.04
CA LEU A 120 7.91 -15.86 -3.18
C LEU A 120 7.77 -17.05 -2.21
N PRO A 121 8.81 -17.88 -1.96
CA PRO A 121 8.76 -18.93 -0.95
C PRO A 121 8.36 -18.42 0.44
N THR A 122 9.05 -17.39 0.94
CA THR A 122 8.74 -16.78 2.24
C THR A 122 7.31 -16.26 2.25
N GLN A 123 6.86 -15.58 1.19
CA GLN A 123 5.48 -15.06 1.10
C GLN A 123 4.41 -16.15 1.05
N LYS A 124 4.75 -17.35 0.58
CA LYS A 124 3.88 -18.53 0.56
C LYS A 124 4.07 -19.45 1.78
N GLY A 125 4.89 -19.04 2.74
CA GLY A 125 5.14 -19.78 3.97
C GLY A 125 5.94 -21.07 3.74
N TYR A 126 6.79 -21.12 2.72
CA TYR A 126 7.66 -22.25 2.44
C TYR A 126 9.10 -21.92 2.82
N ASP A 127 9.77 -22.91 3.40
CA ASP A 127 11.22 -22.88 3.56
C ASP A 127 11.92 -23.00 2.20
N SER A 128 13.13 -22.45 2.12
CA SER A 128 13.96 -22.45 0.92
C SER A 128 14.33 -23.84 0.40
N ASP A 129 14.24 -24.90 1.22
CA ASP A 129 14.47 -26.29 0.82
C ASP A 129 13.21 -27.05 0.36
N ALA A 130 12.03 -26.41 0.42
CA ALA A 130 10.78 -26.98 -0.05
C ALA A 130 10.79 -27.18 -1.57
N GLY A 131 10.10 -28.24 -2.04
CA GLY A 131 9.99 -28.52 -3.47
C GLY A 131 9.34 -27.38 -4.28
N MET A 132 8.38 -26.67 -3.69
CA MET A 132 7.71 -25.52 -4.31
C MET A 132 8.57 -24.25 -4.36
N ALA A 133 9.67 -24.18 -3.59
CA ALA A 133 10.55 -23.02 -3.53
C ALA A 133 11.64 -23.02 -4.60
N ALA A 134 11.88 -24.16 -5.25
CA ALA A 134 13.00 -24.35 -6.16
C ALA A 134 13.02 -23.32 -7.29
N GLY A 135 14.13 -22.58 -7.41
CA GLY A 135 14.30 -21.55 -8.42
C GLY A 135 13.62 -20.22 -8.13
N GLU A 136 12.99 -20.03 -6.96
CA GLU A 136 12.38 -18.75 -6.54
C GLU A 136 13.03 -18.13 -5.30
N VAL A 137 13.94 -18.86 -4.64
CA VAL A 137 14.65 -18.43 -3.43
C VAL A 137 15.45 -17.16 -3.71
N GLY A 138 15.19 -16.09 -2.97
CA GLY A 138 15.89 -14.81 -3.05
C GLY A 138 15.56 -13.95 -4.29
N LYS A 139 14.79 -14.44 -5.28
CA LYS A 139 14.62 -13.76 -6.57
C LYS A 139 13.76 -12.50 -6.51
N ALA A 140 12.58 -12.61 -5.88
CA ALA A 140 11.63 -11.51 -5.78
C ALA A 140 11.83 -10.64 -4.52
N GLY A 141 12.68 -11.09 -3.60
CA GLY A 141 12.91 -10.46 -2.33
C GLY A 141 13.94 -11.21 -1.48
N VAL A 142 14.13 -10.82 -0.22
CA VAL A 142 15.00 -11.57 0.69
C VAL A 142 14.37 -12.92 1.07
N ALA A 143 15.19 -13.98 1.09
CA ALA A 143 14.79 -15.28 1.62
C ALA A 143 14.88 -15.31 3.15
N ILE A 144 13.77 -15.62 3.84
CA ILE A 144 13.69 -15.73 5.31
C ILE A 144 13.03 -17.06 5.66
N ASP A 145 13.83 -18.01 6.14
CA ASP A 145 13.31 -19.31 6.58
C ASP A 145 13.15 -19.35 8.11
N SER A 146 13.93 -18.56 8.85
CA SER A 146 13.98 -18.64 10.32
C SER A 146 14.33 -17.32 10.99
N LEU A 147 14.22 -17.29 12.32
CA LEU A 147 14.69 -16.15 13.11
C LEU A 147 16.17 -15.82 12.84
N ARG A 148 16.99 -16.81 12.46
CA ARG A 148 18.41 -16.62 12.17
C ARG A 148 18.64 -15.70 10.97
N ASP A 149 17.80 -15.76 9.95
CA ASP A 149 17.91 -14.88 8.78
C ASP A 149 17.55 -13.44 9.14
N MET A 150 16.52 -13.25 9.97
CA MET A 150 16.14 -11.94 10.51
C MET A 150 17.23 -11.34 11.41
N GLU A 151 17.94 -12.16 12.20
CA GLU A 151 19.12 -11.71 12.94
C GLU A 151 20.21 -11.16 12.03
N VAL A 152 20.44 -11.79 10.88
CA VAL A 152 21.41 -11.31 9.90
C VAL A 152 20.93 -10.01 9.25
N VAL A 153 19.65 -9.92 8.89
CA VAL A 153 19.07 -8.72 8.26
C VAL A 153 19.16 -7.50 9.19
N PHE A 154 18.94 -7.68 10.50
CA PHE A 154 18.97 -6.59 11.48
C PHE A 154 20.27 -6.50 12.29
N ASP A 155 21.32 -7.23 11.90
CA ASP A 155 22.63 -7.09 12.53
C ASP A 155 23.07 -5.62 12.48
N GLY A 156 23.45 -5.06 13.63
CA GLY A 156 23.86 -3.66 13.76
C GLY A 156 22.79 -2.61 13.40
N ILE A 157 21.51 -2.98 13.30
CA ILE A 157 20.39 -2.04 13.11
C ILE A 157 19.54 -2.00 14.38
N PRO A 158 19.56 -0.89 15.15
CA PRO A 158 18.82 -0.76 16.41
C PRO A 158 17.32 -0.54 16.16
N LEU A 159 16.46 -1.49 16.58
CA LEU A 159 15.02 -1.46 16.31
C LEU A 159 14.24 -0.39 17.09
N ASP A 160 14.83 0.25 18.09
CA ASP A 160 14.27 1.39 18.81
C ASP A 160 14.48 2.73 18.08
N GLU A 161 15.38 2.79 17.10
CA GLU A 161 15.69 4.00 16.34
C GLU A 161 15.09 4.00 14.93
N VAL A 162 14.85 2.83 14.34
CA VAL A 162 14.32 2.68 12.98
C VAL A 162 12.87 2.18 12.98
N SER A 163 12.10 2.60 11.97
CA SER A 163 10.79 2.01 11.68
C SER A 163 10.90 1.09 10.48
N THR A 164 10.51 -0.17 10.63
CA THR A 164 10.56 -1.16 9.55
C THR A 164 9.18 -1.57 9.07
N SER A 165 8.95 -1.46 7.76
CA SER A 165 7.79 -2.02 7.09
C SER A 165 8.15 -3.38 6.51
N MET A 166 7.25 -4.34 6.56
CA MET A 166 7.40 -5.68 6.03
C MET A 166 6.22 -5.96 5.11
N THR A 167 6.48 -6.08 3.81
CA THR A 167 5.44 -6.37 2.81
C THR A 167 5.20 -7.88 2.76
N ILE A 168 4.48 -8.35 3.77
CA ILE A 168 4.19 -9.76 4.01
C ILE A 168 2.73 -9.89 4.44
N ASN A 169 2.06 -10.97 4.01
CA ASN A 169 0.62 -11.14 4.18
C ASN A 169 0.27 -12.48 4.80
N ALA A 170 0.20 -13.58 4.04
CA ALA A 170 -0.26 -14.86 4.59
C ALA A 170 0.56 -15.35 5.82
N PRO A 171 1.90 -15.25 5.85
CA PRO A 171 2.69 -15.54 7.06
C PRO A 171 3.03 -14.29 7.88
N ALA A 172 2.28 -13.19 7.76
CA ALA A 172 2.61 -11.91 8.41
C ALA A 172 2.74 -12.01 9.93
N ALA A 173 1.91 -12.82 10.59
CA ALA A 173 2.02 -13.10 12.02
C ALA A 173 3.38 -13.72 12.39
N VAL A 174 3.92 -14.61 11.54
CA VAL A 174 5.23 -15.25 11.74
C VAL A 174 6.36 -14.24 11.62
N LEU A 175 6.34 -13.39 10.59
CA LEU A 175 7.38 -12.39 10.39
C LEU A 175 7.31 -11.25 11.42
N LEU A 176 6.09 -10.87 11.87
CA LEU A 176 5.91 -10.01 13.03
C LEU A 176 6.54 -10.63 14.28
N ALA A 177 6.27 -11.91 14.55
CA ALA A 177 6.82 -12.62 15.69
C ALA A 177 8.35 -12.71 15.65
N MET A 178 8.95 -12.89 14.47
CA MET A 178 10.40 -12.77 14.29
C MET A 178 10.89 -11.37 14.64
N TYR A 179 10.23 -10.31 14.15
CA TYR A 179 10.61 -8.94 14.43
C TYR A 179 10.54 -8.61 15.94
N VAL A 180 9.49 -9.06 16.63
CA VAL A 180 9.37 -8.98 18.09
C VAL A 180 10.49 -9.74 18.79
N ALA A 181 10.83 -10.95 18.33
CA ALA A 181 11.91 -11.73 18.89
C ALA A 181 13.29 -11.07 18.71
N ILE A 182 13.53 -10.37 17.60
CA ILE A 182 14.73 -9.54 17.42
C ILE A 182 14.72 -8.37 18.42
N GLY A 183 13.60 -7.68 18.59
CA GLY A 183 13.45 -6.62 19.60
C GLY A 183 13.79 -7.11 21.01
N ASP A 184 13.21 -8.26 21.40
CA ASP A 184 13.48 -8.91 22.69
C ASP A 184 14.97 -9.26 22.85
N LYS A 185 15.63 -9.78 21.80
CA LYS A 185 17.07 -10.10 21.80
C LYS A 185 17.95 -8.86 21.89
N GLN A 186 17.54 -7.74 21.29
CA GLN A 186 18.21 -6.45 21.40
C GLN A 186 17.93 -5.76 22.76
N GLY A 187 16.99 -6.27 23.56
CA GLY A 187 16.57 -5.67 24.82
C GLY A 187 15.70 -4.44 24.66
N VAL A 188 15.05 -4.27 23.50
CA VAL A 188 14.11 -3.20 23.21
C VAL A 188 12.77 -3.53 23.86
N ASP A 189 12.20 -2.58 24.58
CA ASP A 189 10.83 -2.70 25.09
C ASP A 189 9.87 -2.84 23.89
N ARG A 190 9.02 -3.86 23.89
CA ARG A 190 8.05 -4.12 22.81
C ARG A 190 7.16 -2.91 22.56
N ALA A 191 6.86 -2.11 23.58
CA ALA A 191 6.08 -0.87 23.45
C ALA A 191 6.78 0.23 22.65
N GLU A 192 8.11 0.14 22.45
CA GLU A 192 8.88 1.08 21.63
C GLU A 192 9.08 0.63 20.18
N LEU A 193 8.80 -0.64 19.85
CA LEU A 193 8.92 -1.16 18.49
C LEU A 193 7.97 -0.43 17.55
N ARG A 194 8.52 0.01 16.40
CA ARG A 194 7.78 0.76 15.38
C ARG A 194 7.94 0.06 14.04
N GLY A 195 6.83 -0.13 13.36
CA GLY A 195 6.87 -0.77 12.06
C GLY A 195 5.50 -1.00 11.50
N THR A 196 5.45 -1.78 10.44
CA THR A 196 4.20 -2.17 9.77
C THR A 196 4.39 -3.54 9.16
N ILE A 197 3.40 -4.42 9.31
CA ILE A 197 3.25 -5.58 8.43
C ILE A 197 2.09 -5.29 7.48
N GLN A 198 2.16 -5.78 6.24
CA GLN A 198 1.09 -5.53 5.28
C GLN A 198 -0.20 -6.23 5.70
N ASN A 199 -0.14 -7.52 6.03
CA ASN A 199 -1.18 -8.31 6.72
C ASN A 199 -2.60 -8.15 6.16
N ASP A 200 -2.72 -7.88 4.86
CA ASP A 200 -3.99 -7.67 4.18
C ASP A 200 -4.22 -8.87 3.25
N ILE A 201 -5.05 -9.82 3.68
CA ILE A 201 -5.29 -11.06 2.94
C ILE A 201 -6.38 -10.90 1.87
N LEU A 202 -7.37 -10.02 2.06
CA LEU A 202 -8.46 -9.84 1.10
C LEU A 202 -7.94 -9.40 -0.27
N LYS A 203 -7.03 -8.41 -0.30
CA LYS A 203 -6.36 -8.00 -1.54
C LYS A 203 -5.46 -9.07 -2.17
N GLU A 204 -5.04 -10.11 -1.43
CA GLU A 204 -4.38 -11.27 -2.02
C GLU A 204 -5.34 -12.08 -2.88
N TYR A 205 -6.60 -12.23 -2.49
CA TYR A 205 -7.61 -12.92 -3.31
C TYR A 205 -8.08 -12.06 -4.49
N ILE A 206 -8.04 -10.72 -4.35
CA ILE A 206 -8.47 -9.78 -5.38
C ILE A 206 -7.41 -9.64 -6.50
N ALA A 207 -6.16 -9.35 -6.13
CA ALA A 207 -5.14 -8.87 -7.08
C ALA A 207 -3.77 -9.56 -6.99
N ARG A 208 -3.30 -9.91 -5.78
CA ARG A 208 -1.86 -10.22 -5.55
C ARG A 208 -1.51 -11.72 -5.49
N ASN A 209 -2.48 -12.59 -5.19
CA ASN A 209 -2.41 -14.06 -5.25
C ASN A 209 -1.41 -14.77 -4.31
N LEU A 210 -0.95 -14.12 -3.23
CA LEU A 210 -0.02 -14.68 -2.24
C LEU A 210 -0.70 -15.06 -0.92
N TYR A 211 -1.81 -15.80 -1.03
CA TYR A 211 -2.50 -16.47 0.08
C TYR A 211 -1.95 -17.89 0.35
N ILE A 212 -2.22 -18.41 1.55
CA ILE A 212 -1.95 -19.81 1.97
C ILE A 212 -3.28 -20.47 2.39
N TYR A 213 -3.91 -19.94 3.43
CA TYR A 213 -5.12 -20.51 4.04
C TYR A 213 -6.41 -19.98 3.38
N PRO A 214 -7.55 -20.64 3.60
CA PRO A 214 -8.86 -20.10 3.25
C PRO A 214 -9.17 -18.75 3.92
N PRO A 215 -10.18 -17.99 3.44
CA PRO A 215 -10.46 -16.65 3.96
C PRO A 215 -10.74 -16.61 5.47
N GLU A 216 -11.64 -17.44 6.00
CA GLU A 216 -11.99 -17.42 7.43
C GLU A 216 -10.79 -17.60 8.39
N PRO A 217 -9.97 -18.66 8.29
CA PRO A 217 -8.80 -18.80 9.15
C PRO A 217 -7.74 -17.70 8.93
N SER A 218 -7.65 -17.17 7.71
CA SER A 218 -6.77 -16.01 7.45
C SER A 218 -7.25 -14.75 8.17
N MET A 219 -8.56 -14.50 8.21
CA MET A 219 -9.13 -13.38 8.96
C MET A 219 -8.87 -13.52 10.47
N ARG A 220 -8.93 -14.74 11.02
CA ARG A 220 -8.57 -15.02 12.42
C ARG A 220 -7.13 -14.61 12.72
N LEU A 221 -6.17 -14.95 11.86
CA LEU A 221 -4.77 -14.54 12.06
C LEU A 221 -4.61 -13.02 12.11
N ILE A 222 -5.40 -12.28 11.31
CA ILE A 222 -5.37 -10.82 11.29
C ILE A 222 -5.93 -10.26 12.60
N THR A 223 -7.07 -10.74 13.09
CA THR A 223 -7.65 -10.30 14.37
C THR A 223 -6.78 -10.67 15.57
N ASP A 224 -6.12 -11.83 15.53
CA ASP A 224 -5.16 -12.26 16.56
C ASP A 224 -3.94 -11.31 16.61
N VAL A 225 -3.46 -10.85 15.45
CA VAL A 225 -2.43 -9.82 15.38
C VAL A 225 -2.91 -8.49 15.96
N PHE A 226 -4.17 -8.09 15.71
CA PHE A 226 -4.73 -6.86 16.28
C PHE A 226 -4.74 -6.91 17.81
N GLU A 227 -5.28 -7.99 18.38
CA GLU A 227 -5.34 -8.20 19.83
C GLU A 227 -3.93 -8.18 20.44
N PHE A 228 -2.99 -8.95 19.88
CA PHE A 228 -1.63 -9.05 20.40
C PHE A 228 -0.89 -7.71 20.36
N CYS A 229 -0.95 -7.00 19.24
CA CYS A 229 -0.25 -5.73 19.09
C CYS A 229 -0.86 -4.60 19.91
N ALA A 230 -2.18 -4.57 20.11
CA ALA A 230 -2.84 -3.60 20.98
C ALA A 230 -2.33 -3.75 22.43
N ALA A 231 -2.12 -4.99 22.89
CA ALA A 231 -1.64 -5.28 24.23
C ALA A 231 -0.12 -5.08 24.40
N GLU A 232 0.68 -5.58 23.47
CA GLU A 232 2.13 -5.77 23.66
C GLU A 232 3.00 -4.84 22.79
N VAL A 233 2.50 -4.40 21.62
CA VAL A 233 3.29 -3.65 20.62
C VAL A 233 2.53 -2.41 20.09
N PRO A 234 2.03 -1.51 20.95
CA PRO A 234 1.05 -0.48 20.61
C PRO A 234 1.51 0.60 19.61
N LYS A 235 2.81 0.66 19.26
CA LYS A 235 3.36 1.60 18.28
C LYS A 235 3.58 0.99 16.89
N PHE A 236 3.22 -0.28 16.71
CA PHE A 236 3.31 -0.99 15.45
C PHE A 236 1.99 -0.86 14.66
N ASN A 237 2.04 -0.59 13.36
CA ASN A 237 0.82 -0.68 12.54
C ASN A 237 0.57 -2.14 12.17
N THR A 238 -0.60 -2.66 12.54
CA THR A 238 -0.91 -4.11 12.50
C THR A 238 -1.32 -4.62 11.13
N ILE A 239 -1.69 -3.69 10.25
CA ILE A 239 -2.11 -3.94 8.88
C ILE A 239 -1.87 -2.68 8.05
N SER A 240 -1.66 -2.89 6.76
CA SER A 240 -1.63 -1.86 5.74
C SER A 240 -2.67 -2.20 4.67
N ILE A 241 -3.91 -1.73 4.86
CA ILE A 241 -5.06 -2.03 4.00
C ILE A 241 -4.81 -1.41 2.62
N SER A 242 -4.70 -2.24 1.58
CA SER A 242 -3.89 -1.95 0.40
C SER A 242 -4.66 -1.82 -0.91
N GLY A 243 -4.87 -0.59 -1.37
CA GLY A 243 -5.32 -0.25 -2.72
C GLY A 243 -4.25 -0.29 -3.81
N TYR A 244 -2.95 -0.21 -3.44
CA TYR A 244 -1.85 -0.21 -4.41
C TYR A 244 -1.98 -1.32 -5.46
N HIS A 245 -2.13 -2.57 -5.01
CA HIS A 245 -2.20 -3.75 -5.87
C HIS A 245 -3.50 -3.80 -6.69
N ILE A 246 -4.58 -3.24 -6.15
CA ILE A 246 -5.88 -3.13 -6.83
C ILE A 246 -5.74 -2.18 -8.03
N ARG A 247 -5.09 -1.03 -7.83
CA ARG A 247 -4.79 -0.07 -8.89
C ARG A 247 -3.81 -0.62 -9.92
N GLU A 248 -2.74 -1.29 -9.48
CA GLU A 248 -1.77 -1.95 -10.38
C GLU A 248 -2.39 -3.08 -11.21
N ALA A 249 -3.42 -3.76 -10.68
CA ALA A 249 -4.19 -4.76 -11.41
C ALA A 249 -5.16 -4.14 -12.44
N GLY A 250 -5.42 -2.83 -12.34
CA GLY A 250 -6.07 -2.05 -13.40
C GLY A 250 -7.24 -1.18 -12.96
N SER A 251 -7.58 -1.07 -11.68
CA SER A 251 -8.77 -0.35 -11.22
C SER A 251 -8.76 1.15 -11.58
N THR A 252 -9.92 1.80 -11.48
CA THR A 252 -10.01 3.28 -11.41
C THR A 252 -9.57 3.80 -10.04
N ALA A 253 -9.45 5.13 -9.88
CA ALA A 253 -9.14 5.75 -8.59
C ALA A 253 -10.27 5.55 -7.56
N ALA A 254 -11.53 5.65 -8.00
CA ALA A 254 -12.70 5.40 -7.16
C ALA A 254 -12.82 3.93 -6.75
N GLN A 255 -12.61 3.00 -7.68
CA GLN A 255 -12.54 1.55 -7.38
C GLN A 255 -11.41 1.22 -6.40
N GLU A 256 -10.24 1.84 -6.55
CA GLU A 256 -9.13 1.66 -5.59
C GLU A 256 -9.56 2.04 -4.18
N ILE A 257 -10.17 3.22 -3.99
CA ILE A 257 -10.69 3.62 -2.68
C ILE A 257 -11.75 2.65 -2.19
N ALA A 258 -12.79 2.41 -2.98
CA ALA A 258 -13.96 1.66 -2.55
C ALA A 258 -13.62 0.24 -2.12
N PHE A 259 -12.83 -0.48 -2.93
CA PHE A 259 -12.43 -1.85 -2.57
C PHE A 259 -11.48 -1.87 -1.37
N THR A 260 -10.58 -0.89 -1.24
CA THR A 260 -9.68 -0.79 -0.08
C THR A 260 -10.45 -0.48 1.20
N LEU A 261 -11.39 0.46 1.17
CA LEU A 261 -12.21 0.80 2.33
C LEU A 261 -13.20 -0.33 2.65
N GLY A 262 -13.70 -1.05 1.64
CA GLY A 262 -14.49 -2.27 1.82
C GLY A 262 -13.71 -3.37 2.55
N ASP A 263 -12.45 -3.60 2.17
CA ASP A 263 -11.55 -4.51 2.91
C ASP A 263 -11.37 -4.02 4.36
N GLY A 264 -11.18 -2.72 4.56
CA GLY A 264 -11.08 -2.10 5.88
C GLY A 264 -12.32 -2.28 6.76
N ILE A 265 -13.52 -2.12 6.19
CA ILE A 265 -14.80 -2.37 6.86
C ILE A 265 -14.87 -3.83 7.32
N GLU A 266 -14.58 -4.78 6.43
CA GLU A 266 -14.59 -6.21 6.77
C GLU A 266 -13.60 -6.54 7.90
N TYR A 267 -12.38 -5.97 7.88
CA TYR A 267 -11.42 -6.17 8.97
C TYR A 267 -11.90 -5.63 10.32
N VAL A 268 -12.53 -4.45 10.33
CA VAL A 268 -13.10 -3.87 11.56
C VAL A 268 -14.25 -4.74 12.05
N GLU A 269 -15.17 -5.18 11.18
CA GLU A 269 -16.27 -6.07 11.52
C GLU A 269 -15.77 -7.39 12.14
N ARG A 270 -14.76 -8.03 11.55
CA ARG A 270 -14.17 -9.25 12.12
C ARG A 270 -13.51 -9.05 13.47
N ALA A 271 -12.83 -7.92 13.67
CA ALA A 271 -12.23 -7.61 14.95
C ALA A 271 -13.29 -7.39 16.05
N LEU A 272 -14.40 -6.73 15.71
CA LEU A 272 -15.55 -6.57 16.61
C LEU A 272 -16.22 -7.92 16.92
N ASP A 273 -16.40 -8.78 15.91
CA ASP A 273 -16.94 -10.14 16.10
C ASP A 273 -16.03 -11.02 16.98
N ALA A 274 -14.71 -10.79 16.92
CA ALA A 274 -13.72 -11.40 17.82
C ALA A 274 -13.73 -10.80 19.24
N GLY A 275 -14.51 -9.75 19.49
CA GLY A 275 -14.70 -9.13 20.80
C GLY A 275 -13.73 -7.99 21.14
N LEU A 276 -13.00 -7.46 20.15
CA LEU A 276 -12.14 -6.28 20.33
C LEU A 276 -12.97 -5.00 20.34
N ASP A 277 -12.55 -4.01 21.13
CA ASP A 277 -13.12 -2.66 21.05
C ASP A 277 -12.48 -1.91 19.88
N VAL A 278 -13.29 -1.17 19.10
CA VAL A 278 -12.82 -0.45 17.91
C VAL A 278 -11.67 0.49 18.23
N ASP A 279 -11.71 1.17 19.38
CA ASP A 279 -10.72 2.18 19.75
C ASP A 279 -9.42 1.59 20.32
N ASP A 280 -9.41 0.28 20.62
CA ASP A 280 -8.21 -0.43 21.06
C ASP A 280 -7.27 -0.77 19.89
N PHE A 281 -7.81 -1.15 18.73
CA PHE A 281 -7.00 -1.56 17.56
C PHE A 281 -7.02 -0.58 16.38
N ALA A 282 -8.12 0.16 16.16
CA ALA A 282 -8.23 1.05 15.00
C ALA A 282 -7.11 2.10 14.89
N PRO A 283 -6.57 2.67 15.99
CA PRO A 283 -5.43 3.59 15.93
C PRO A 283 -4.15 2.99 15.32
N GLN A 284 -4.03 1.65 15.26
CA GLN A 284 -2.91 0.93 14.63
C GLN A 284 -3.19 0.52 13.18
N LEU A 285 -4.40 0.75 12.67
CA LEU A 285 -4.68 0.55 11.24
C LEU A 285 -3.91 1.58 10.40
N SER A 286 -3.47 1.15 9.23
CA SER A 286 -2.85 1.99 8.22
C SER A 286 -3.26 1.52 6.82
N PHE A 287 -3.03 2.35 5.83
CA PHE A 287 -3.47 2.12 4.46
C PHE A 287 -2.29 2.22 3.48
N PHE A 288 -2.46 1.66 2.29
CA PHE A 288 -1.45 1.72 1.25
C PHE A 288 -2.07 1.90 -0.14
N PHE A 289 -1.75 3.02 -0.77
CA PHE A 289 -2.32 3.40 -2.07
C PHE A 289 -1.27 3.58 -3.15
N ASN A 290 -1.71 3.49 -4.40
CA ASN A 290 -0.95 3.88 -5.57
C ASN A 290 -0.89 5.40 -5.69
N ALA A 291 0.17 5.93 -6.28
CA ALA A 291 0.22 7.29 -6.82
C ALA A 291 0.43 7.19 -8.33
N HIS A 292 -0.66 7.36 -9.07
CA HIS A 292 -0.71 7.16 -10.51
C HIS A 292 -0.38 8.45 -11.32
N ASN A 293 -0.48 8.39 -12.65
CA ASN A 293 0.01 9.45 -13.54
C ASN A 293 -0.74 10.79 -13.45
N ASN A 294 -2.02 10.80 -13.08
CA ASN A 294 -2.83 12.02 -13.06
C ASN A 294 -2.72 12.73 -11.70
N ILE A 295 -1.94 13.81 -11.65
CA ILE A 295 -1.63 14.50 -10.38
C ILE A 295 -2.88 14.98 -9.64
N LEU A 296 -3.85 15.59 -10.34
CA LEU A 296 -5.02 16.16 -9.68
C LEU A 296 -5.99 15.07 -9.21
N GLU A 297 -6.19 14.04 -10.03
CA GLU A 297 -7.00 12.86 -9.65
C GLU A 297 -6.44 12.19 -8.40
N GLU A 298 -5.12 11.93 -8.37
CA GLU A 298 -4.51 11.22 -7.26
C GLU A 298 -4.54 12.07 -5.98
N VAL A 299 -4.35 13.39 -6.06
CA VAL A 299 -4.55 14.29 -4.91
C VAL A 299 -5.99 14.23 -4.40
N ALA A 300 -6.99 14.34 -5.31
CA ALA A 300 -8.40 14.25 -4.97
C ALA A 300 -8.75 12.89 -4.33
N LYS A 301 -8.24 11.79 -4.88
CA LYS A 301 -8.38 10.43 -4.36
C LYS A 301 -7.93 10.31 -2.91
N PHE A 302 -6.73 10.80 -2.58
CA PHE A 302 -6.23 10.72 -1.21
C PHE A 302 -7.06 11.54 -0.21
N ARG A 303 -7.64 12.67 -0.66
CA ARG A 303 -8.51 13.52 0.16
C ARG A 303 -9.87 12.85 0.39
N ALA A 304 -10.49 12.33 -0.67
CA ALA A 304 -11.75 11.57 -0.63
C ALA A 304 -11.64 10.35 0.30
N ALA A 305 -10.55 9.57 0.17
CA ALA A 305 -10.32 8.39 1.01
C ALA A 305 -10.33 8.72 2.51
N ARG A 306 -9.72 9.86 2.91
CA ARG A 306 -9.70 10.29 4.32
C ARG A 306 -11.10 10.65 4.82
N ARG A 307 -11.87 11.41 4.03
CA ARG A 307 -13.23 11.82 4.39
C ARG A 307 -14.15 10.61 4.55
N LEU A 308 -14.14 9.72 3.56
CA LEU A 308 -14.90 8.47 3.60
C LEU A 308 -14.54 7.60 4.81
N TRP A 309 -13.25 7.37 5.08
CA TRP A 309 -12.86 6.56 6.23
C TRP A 309 -13.25 7.17 7.57
N ALA A 310 -13.11 8.50 7.70
CA ALA A 310 -13.50 9.20 8.92
C ALA A 310 -15.00 9.08 9.18
N GLU A 311 -15.83 9.19 8.13
CA GLU A 311 -17.28 8.99 8.18
C GLU A 311 -17.63 7.54 8.51
N ILE A 312 -17.04 6.56 7.81
CA ILE A 312 -17.27 5.12 8.05
C ILE A 312 -16.99 4.75 9.51
N MET A 313 -15.84 5.17 10.05
CA MET A 313 -15.46 4.86 11.43
C MET A 313 -16.37 5.53 12.47
N ASP A 314 -16.91 6.71 12.17
CA ASP A 314 -17.85 7.40 13.04
C ASP A 314 -19.25 6.79 12.96
N GLU A 315 -19.81 6.65 11.76
CA GLU A 315 -21.21 6.30 11.55
C GLU A 315 -21.48 4.80 11.66
N ARG A 316 -20.61 3.95 11.08
CA ARG A 316 -20.80 2.49 11.10
C ARG A 316 -20.32 1.86 12.40
N PHE A 317 -19.20 2.34 12.93
CA PHE A 317 -18.51 1.71 14.05
C PHE A 317 -18.53 2.51 15.35
N GLY A 318 -19.00 3.77 15.33
CA GLY A 318 -19.13 4.58 16.55
C GLY A 318 -17.80 4.89 17.24
N ALA A 319 -16.68 4.90 16.52
CA ALA A 319 -15.35 5.06 17.10
C ALA A 319 -15.21 6.43 17.81
N GLU A 320 -14.95 6.46 19.11
CA GLU A 320 -14.91 7.71 19.90
C GLU A 320 -13.52 8.36 19.89
N ASN A 321 -12.47 7.56 19.77
CA ASN A 321 -11.10 8.04 19.71
C ASN A 321 -10.82 8.69 18.34
N PRO A 322 -10.40 9.97 18.27
CA PRO A 322 -10.09 10.63 17.00
C PRO A 322 -9.05 9.88 16.16
N LYS A 323 -8.11 9.17 16.78
CA LYS A 323 -7.07 8.39 16.07
C LYS A 323 -7.64 7.21 15.29
N SER A 324 -8.75 6.63 15.75
CA SER A 324 -9.43 5.51 15.06
C SER A 324 -10.00 5.95 13.71
N ARG A 325 -10.32 7.24 13.58
CA ARG A 325 -10.88 7.86 12.36
C ARG A 325 -9.80 8.39 11.41
N GLN A 326 -8.52 8.33 11.79
CA GLN A 326 -7.42 8.85 10.97
C GLN A 326 -6.96 7.82 9.94
N LEU A 327 -7.19 8.10 8.66
CA LEU A 327 -6.58 7.32 7.58
C LEU A 327 -5.13 7.77 7.38
N LYS A 328 -4.20 7.06 8.02
CA LYS A 328 -2.76 7.16 7.77
C LYS A 328 -2.39 6.23 6.62
N PHE A 329 -1.72 6.73 5.59
CA PHE A 329 -1.35 5.91 4.43
C PHE A 329 0.11 6.01 4.02
N HIS A 330 0.62 4.90 3.53
CA HIS A 330 1.75 4.81 2.64
C HIS A 330 1.28 5.03 1.18
N ALA A 331 2.09 5.68 0.37
CA ALA A 331 1.92 5.72 -1.08
C ALA A 331 3.13 5.07 -1.77
N GLN A 332 2.88 4.42 -2.89
CA GLN A 332 3.91 3.98 -3.83
C GLN A 332 3.56 4.46 -5.23
N THR A 333 4.55 5.02 -5.93
CA THR A 333 4.42 5.43 -7.34
C THR A 333 4.04 4.23 -8.22
N GLY A 334 3.16 4.39 -9.21
CA GLY A 334 2.61 3.25 -9.96
C GLY A 334 3.66 2.51 -10.82
N GLY A 335 3.94 1.24 -10.50
CA GLY A 335 4.89 0.40 -11.23
C GLY A 335 4.42 0.08 -12.66
N SER A 336 3.12 -0.22 -12.80
CA SER A 336 2.42 -0.50 -14.05
C SER A 336 2.51 0.64 -15.08
N THR A 337 2.87 1.85 -14.65
CA THR A 337 3.02 3.03 -15.52
C THR A 337 4.43 3.19 -16.10
N LEU A 338 5.40 2.43 -15.58
CA LEU A 338 6.81 2.54 -15.95
C LEU A 338 7.13 1.63 -17.12
N THR A 339 8.02 2.09 -18.00
CA THR A 339 8.26 1.45 -19.30
C THR A 339 9.65 0.82 -19.36
N ALA A 340 9.75 -0.33 -20.03
CA ALA A 340 11.02 -0.98 -20.33
C ALA A 340 11.83 -0.22 -21.40
N GLN A 341 11.14 0.52 -22.26
CA GLN A 341 11.73 1.40 -23.27
C GLN A 341 11.98 2.78 -22.68
N GLN A 342 13.07 3.44 -23.08
CA GLN A 342 13.44 4.79 -22.63
C GLN A 342 13.31 4.96 -21.10
N VAL A 343 13.97 4.08 -20.33
CA VAL A 343 13.82 3.99 -18.87
C VAL A 343 14.06 5.31 -18.13
N GLU A 344 14.83 6.24 -18.69
CA GLU A 344 15.03 7.58 -18.11
C GLU A 344 13.72 8.40 -18.04
N ASN A 345 12.75 8.13 -18.90
CA ASN A 345 11.42 8.74 -18.81
C ASN A 345 10.71 8.34 -17.49
N ASN A 346 11.04 7.18 -16.91
CA ASN A 346 10.47 6.73 -15.63
C ASN A 346 10.87 7.65 -14.48
N VAL A 347 12.05 8.29 -14.52
CA VAL A 347 12.46 9.28 -13.51
C VAL A 347 11.47 10.45 -13.48
N VAL A 348 11.02 10.91 -14.65
CA VAL A 348 10.05 12.00 -14.78
C VAL A 348 8.66 11.56 -14.33
N ARG A 349 8.21 10.36 -14.73
CA ARG A 349 6.93 9.78 -14.29
C ARG A 349 6.85 9.68 -12.77
N VAL A 350 7.87 9.07 -12.16
CA VAL A 350 7.99 8.90 -10.71
C VAL A 350 8.05 10.24 -10.00
N ALA A 351 8.70 11.26 -10.55
CA ALA A 351 8.72 12.59 -9.94
C ALA A 351 7.33 13.23 -9.86
N TYR A 352 6.50 13.10 -10.90
CA TYR A 352 5.12 13.61 -10.90
C TYR A 352 4.20 12.81 -9.97
N GLN A 353 4.34 11.49 -9.96
CA GLN A 353 3.59 10.60 -9.07
C GLN A 353 3.93 10.86 -7.60
N ALA A 354 5.23 11.02 -7.29
CA ALA A 354 5.70 11.40 -5.96
C ALA A 354 5.16 12.77 -5.53
N LEU A 355 5.14 13.75 -6.44
CA LEU A 355 4.54 15.05 -6.19
C LEU A 355 3.05 14.93 -5.84
N ALA A 356 2.29 14.10 -6.55
CA ALA A 356 0.87 13.86 -6.27
C ALA A 356 0.66 13.24 -4.87
N ALA A 357 1.47 12.25 -4.49
CA ALA A 357 1.43 11.64 -3.16
C ALA A 357 1.72 12.65 -2.02
N VAL A 358 2.71 13.53 -2.23
CA VAL A 358 3.08 14.56 -1.25
C VAL A 358 1.99 15.63 -1.14
N LEU A 359 1.47 16.11 -2.26
CA LEU A 359 0.34 17.06 -2.29
C LEU A 359 -0.92 16.45 -1.65
N GLY A 360 -1.13 15.15 -1.83
CA GLY A 360 -2.20 14.39 -1.20
C GLY A 360 -2.00 14.10 0.30
N GLY A 361 -0.84 14.42 0.87
CA GLY A 361 -0.56 14.32 2.30
C GLY A 361 -0.18 12.92 2.79
N ALA A 362 0.59 12.13 2.03
CA ALA A 362 1.07 10.80 2.42
C ALA A 362 1.97 10.81 3.67
N GLN A 363 1.86 9.78 4.52
CA GLN A 363 2.69 9.65 5.74
C GLN A 363 4.02 8.93 5.46
N SER A 364 4.07 8.12 4.42
CA SER A 364 5.25 7.38 3.97
C SER A 364 5.20 7.25 2.45
N LEU A 365 6.33 7.32 1.77
CA LEU A 365 6.39 7.26 0.29
C LEU A 365 7.50 6.33 -0.19
N HIS A 366 7.15 5.45 -1.12
CA HIS A 366 8.06 4.70 -1.96
C HIS A 366 8.05 5.31 -3.36
N THR A 367 9.24 5.50 -3.90
CA THR A 367 9.44 5.93 -5.28
C THR A 367 10.17 4.80 -6.00
N ASN A 368 9.58 4.30 -7.08
CA ASN A 368 10.13 3.19 -7.84
C ASN A 368 11.46 3.57 -8.50
N GLY A 369 12.24 2.53 -8.80
CA GLY A 369 13.42 2.66 -9.64
C GLY A 369 13.04 2.97 -11.09
N LYS A 370 13.98 3.55 -11.86
CA LYS A 370 13.78 3.74 -13.30
C LYS A 370 13.72 2.42 -14.07
N ASP A 371 14.27 1.36 -13.47
CA ASP A 371 14.44 -0.01 -13.94
C ASP A 371 13.27 -0.94 -13.57
N GLU A 372 12.20 -0.42 -12.96
CA GLU A 372 11.04 -1.18 -12.46
C GLU A 372 10.46 -2.20 -13.46
N ALA A 373 10.36 -1.82 -14.74
CA ALA A 373 9.78 -2.67 -15.78
C ALA A 373 10.74 -3.77 -16.30
N LEU A 374 11.98 -3.80 -15.81
CA LEU A 374 13.04 -4.70 -16.25
C LEU A 374 13.48 -5.65 -15.12
N SER A 375 13.76 -5.12 -13.93
CA SER A 375 14.32 -5.87 -12.82
C SER A 375 14.09 -5.16 -11.49
N LEU A 376 14.52 -5.82 -10.41
CA LEU A 376 14.73 -5.15 -9.14
C LEU A 376 15.78 -4.02 -9.28
N PRO A 377 15.70 -2.98 -8.42
CA PRO A 377 16.42 -1.75 -8.65
C PRO A 377 17.88 -1.81 -8.21
N THR A 378 18.78 -1.38 -9.10
CA THR A 378 20.21 -1.19 -8.80
C THR A 378 20.44 -0.14 -7.71
N GLU A 379 21.62 -0.11 -7.07
CA GLU A 379 21.96 0.93 -6.09
C GLU A 379 21.83 2.37 -6.65
N GLN A 380 22.16 2.53 -7.94
CA GLN A 380 22.04 3.81 -8.63
C GLN A 380 20.57 4.19 -8.83
N SER A 381 19.73 3.25 -9.24
CA SER A 381 18.31 3.49 -9.45
C SER A 381 17.60 3.84 -8.14
N VAL A 382 17.86 3.07 -7.07
CA VAL A 382 17.32 3.35 -5.73
C VAL A 382 17.78 4.71 -5.20
N ARG A 383 19.05 5.09 -5.46
CA ARG A 383 19.57 6.41 -5.08
C ARG A 383 18.83 7.53 -5.81
N THR A 384 18.62 7.41 -7.12
CA THR A 384 17.87 8.39 -7.90
C THR A 384 16.45 8.54 -7.37
N ALA A 385 15.78 7.42 -7.12
CA ALA A 385 14.44 7.41 -6.55
C ALA A 385 14.39 8.13 -5.18
N LEU A 386 15.36 7.86 -4.30
CA LEU A 386 15.45 8.56 -3.01
C LEU A 386 15.72 10.07 -3.18
N ARG A 387 16.56 10.45 -4.15
CA ARG A 387 16.82 11.87 -4.47
C ARG A 387 15.58 12.57 -4.97
N THR A 388 14.70 11.91 -5.72
CA THR A 388 13.39 12.47 -6.12
C THR A 388 12.59 12.94 -4.90
N GLN A 389 12.51 12.10 -3.85
CA GLN A 389 11.82 12.50 -2.61
C GLN A 389 12.54 13.64 -1.88
N GLN A 390 13.87 13.60 -1.82
CA GLN A 390 14.66 14.63 -1.13
C GLN A 390 14.57 16.01 -1.83
N ILE A 391 14.56 16.04 -3.16
CA ILE A 391 14.35 17.27 -3.95
C ILE A 391 12.94 17.82 -3.68
N LEU A 392 11.91 16.98 -3.68
CA LEU A 392 10.57 17.40 -3.31
C LEU A 392 10.53 17.97 -1.88
N ALA A 393 11.15 17.29 -0.92
CA ALA A 393 11.15 17.70 0.47
C ALA A 393 11.91 19.00 0.77
N HIS A 394 13.00 19.28 0.04
CA HIS A 394 13.95 20.32 0.42
C HIS A 394 14.11 21.46 -0.60
N GLU A 395 13.73 21.26 -1.86
CA GLU A 395 13.94 22.25 -2.93
C GLU A 395 12.64 22.77 -3.54
N SER A 396 11.57 21.97 -3.56
CA SER A 396 10.34 22.31 -4.29
C SER A 396 9.40 23.29 -3.56
N GLY A 397 9.51 23.41 -2.24
CA GLY A 397 8.59 24.18 -1.38
C GLY A 397 7.23 23.51 -1.11
N VAL A 398 6.97 22.32 -1.68
CA VAL A 398 5.67 21.63 -1.53
C VAL A 398 5.35 21.23 -0.08
N ALA A 399 6.38 21.00 0.75
CA ALA A 399 6.24 20.64 2.16
C ALA A 399 5.96 21.84 3.09
N ASP A 400 6.07 23.07 2.59
CA ASP A 400 6.01 24.28 3.42
C ASP A 400 4.58 24.74 3.74
N THR A 401 3.60 24.28 2.94
CA THR A 401 2.17 24.61 3.08
C THR A 401 1.34 23.33 3.18
N ILE A 402 0.40 23.29 4.11
CA ILE A 402 -0.47 22.13 4.33
C ILE A 402 -1.61 22.17 3.33
N ASP A 403 -1.85 21.06 2.63
CA ASP A 403 -2.91 20.90 1.62
C ASP A 403 -2.99 22.13 0.69
N PRO A 404 -1.90 22.44 -0.06
CA PRO A 404 -1.80 23.68 -0.83
C PRO A 404 -2.81 23.75 -1.99
N LEU A 405 -3.45 22.63 -2.33
CA LEU A 405 -4.52 22.56 -3.33
C LEU A 405 -5.92 22.70 -2.74
N GLY A 406 -6.06 22.78 -1.41
CA GLY A 406 -7.34 23.02 -0.75
C GLY A 406 -7.93 24.37 -1.14
N GLY A 407 -9.18 24.35 -1.61
CA GLY A 407 -9.92 25.47 -2.21
C GLY A 407 -9.79 25.58 -3.72
N SER A 408 -9.00 24.71 -4.39
CA SER A 408 -8.97 24.64 -5.85
C SER A 408 -10.28 24.05 -6.37
N TYR A 409 -11.05 24.81 -7.14
CA TYR A 409 -12.37 24.39 -7.64
C TYR A 409 -12.33 23.02 -8.34
N ALA A 410 -11.28 22.75 -9.13
CA ALA A 410 -11.10 21.48 -9.82
C ALA A 410 -10.80 20.31 -8.85
N VAL A 411 -9.92 20.54 -7.86
CA VAL A 411 -9.55 19.47 -6.92
C VAL A 411 -10.69 19.19 -5.95
N GLU A 412 -11.44 20.22 -5.52
CA GLU A 412 -12.61 20.02 -4.66
C GLU A 412 -13.73 19.28 -5.40
N SER A 413 -14.11 19.71 -6.61
CA SER A 413 -15.12 19.00 -7.44
C SER A 413 -14.71 17.55 -7.67
N LEU A 414 -13.46 17.32 -8.09
CA LEU A 414 -12.95 15.97 -8.34
C LEU A 414 -12.89 15.12 -7.07
N THR A 415 -12.68 15.73 -5.89
CA THR A 415 -12.70 15.03 -4.60
C THR A 415 -14.12 14.54 -4.28
N ASP A 416 -15.12 15.38 -4.51
CA ASP A 416 -16.53 15.03 -4.29
C ASP A 416 -17.02 13.99 -5.30
N GLU A 417 -16.64 14.10 -6.58
CA GLU A 417 -16.99 13.14 -7.63
C GLU A 417 -16.39 11.75 -7.37
N ILE A 418 -15.09 11.67 -7.07
CA ILE A 418 -14.42 10.41 -6.73
C ILE A 418 -15.03 9.80 -5.46
N GLU A 419 -15.36 10.62 -4.45
CA GLU A 419 -16.03 10.13 -3.26
C GLU A 419 -17.41 9.56 -3.56
N ALA A 420 -18.22 10.25 -4.36
CA ALA A 420 -19.56 9.81 -4.71
C ALA A 420 -19.50 8.45 -5.44
N GLU A 421 -18.62 8.30 -6.44
CA GLU A 421 -18.45 7.03 -7.14
C GLU A 421 -17.94 5.93 -6.19
N ALA A 422 -16.98 6.22 -5.32
CA ALA A 422 -16.48 5.25 -4.36
C ALA A 422 -17.56 4.80 -3.38
N ARG A 423 -18.45 5.71 -2.96
CA ARG A 423 -19.61 5.42 -2.11
C ARG A 423 -20.61 4.52 -2.82
N GLU A 424 -20.92 4.78 -4.10
CA GLU A 424 -21.80 3.91 -4.89
C GLU A 424 -21.24 2.49 -5.01
N ILE A 425 -19.91 2.36 -5.19
CA ILE A 425 -19.26 1.06 -5.24
C ILE A 425 -19.32 0.35 -3.88
N LEU A 426 -19.11 1.08 -2.77
CA LEU A 426 -19.26 0.54 -1.41
C LEU A 426 -20.69 0.07 -1.12
N ASP A 427 -21.70 0.84 -1.51
CA ASP A 427 -23.10 0.45 -1.39
C ASP A 427 -23.37 -0.85 -2.18
N ALA A 428 -22.79 -0.98 -3.38
CA ALA A 428 -22.89 -2.21 -4.17
C ALA A 428 -22.22 -3.41 -3.48
N VAL A 429 -21.11 -3.19 -2.75
CA VAL A 429 -20.46 -4.22 -1.92
C VAL A 429 -21.38 -4.64 -0.77
N ASP A 430 -21.99 -3.68 -0.07
CA ASP A 430 -22.91 -3.95 1.03
C ASP A 430 -24.15 -4.73 0.56
N GLU A 431 -24.73 -4.37 -0.59
CA GLU A 431 -25.84 -5.10 -1.23
C GLU A 431 -25.50 -6.56 -1.57
N ARG A 432 -24.21 -6.89 -1.72
CA ARG A 432 -23.70 -8.24 -1.99
C ARG A 432 -23.37 -9.02 -0.71
N GLY A 433 -23.59 -8.44 0.46
CA GLY A 433 -23.35 -9.07 1.75
C GLY A 433 -21.95 -8.80 2.31
N GLY A 434 -21.33 -7.68 1.93
CA GLY A 434 -20.02 -7.27 2.44
C GLY A 434 -18.86 -7.66 1.53
N MET A 435 -17.66 -7.22 1.89
CA MET A 435 -16.49 -7.30 1.03
C MET A 435 -16.07 -8.75 0.80
N LEU A 436 -16.07 -9.61 1.83
CA LEU A 436 -15.72 -11.02 1.65
C LEU A 436 -16.62 -11.70 0.62
N ALA A 437 -17.95 -11.52 0.72
CA ALA A 437 -18.90 -12.10 -0.23
C ALA A 437 -18.71 -11.55 -1.65
N ALA A 438 -18.41 -10.25 -1.78
CA ALA A 438 -18.11 -9.62 -3.06
C ALA A 438 -16.84 -10.20 -3.71
N VAL A 439 -15.81 -10.50 -2.91
CA VAL A 439 -14.57 -11.17 -3.37
C VAL A 439 -14.85 -12.62 -3.77
N GLU A 440 -15.55 -13.40 -2.94
CA GLU A 440 -15.86 -14.81 -3.21
C GLU A 440 -16.72 -15.00 -4.47
N SER A 441 -17.63 -14.07 -4.75
CA SER A 441 -18.43 -14.07 -5.98
C SER A 441 -17.62 -13.73 -7.25
N GLY A 442 -16.36 -13.31 -7.09
CA GLY A 442 -15.48 -12.81 -8.14
C GLY A 442 -15.91 -11.47 -8.74
N TRP A 443 -16.85 -10.75 -8.11
CA TRP A 443 -17.37 -9.50 -8.65
C TRP A 443 -16.29 -8.41 -8.66
N VAL A 444 -15.58 -8.21 -7.55
CA VAL A 444 -14.49 -7.22 -7.42
C VAL A 444 -13.43 -7.43 -8.51
N LYS A 445 -12.97 -8.67 -8.68
CA LYS A 445 -11.96 -9.02 -9.70
C LYS A 445 -12.42 -8.70 -11.12
N ARG A 446 -13.69 -8.98 -11.46
CA ARG A 446 -14.25 -8.64 -12.78
C ARG A 446 -14.27 -7.13 -13.02
N GLN A 447 -14.69 -6.33 -12.03
CA GLN A 447 -14.70 -4.87 -12.16
C GLN A 447 -13.32 -4.29 -12.48
N ILE A 448 -12.27 -4.83 -11.85
CA ILE A 448 -10.89 -4.42 -12.10
C ILE A 448 -10.43 -4.86 -13.50
N GLN A 449 -10.74 -6.10 -13.88
CA GLN A 449 -10.34 -6.67 -15.18
C GLN A 449 -10.99 -5.97 -16.37
N ASP A 450 -12.24 -5.52 -16.23
CA ASP A 450 -12.95 -4.79 -17.28
C ASP A 450 -12.21 -3.48 -17.60
N VAL A 451 -11.82 -2.70 -16.58
CA VAL A 451 -11.05 -1.45 -16.76
C VAL A 451 -9.64 -1.72 -17.29
N ALA A 452 -8.97 -2.77 -16.79
CA ALA A 452 -7.64 -3.15 -17.27
C ALA A 452 -7.65 -3.49 -18.77
N PHE A 453 -8.69 -4.20 -19.22
CA PHE A 453 -8.87 -4.58 -20.61
C PHE A 453 -9.11 -3.36 -21.50
N GLU A 454 -10.01 -2.46 -21.10
CA GLU A 454 -10.27 -1.21 -21.82
C GLU A 454 -9.02 -0.33 -21.92
N ARG A 455 -8.27 -0.17 -20.82
CA ARG A 455 -7.02 0.60 -20.80
C ARG A 455 -6.00 0.03 -21.77
N GLN A 456 -5.88 -1.31 -21.84
CA GLN A 456 -4.98 -1.97 -22.78
C GLN A 456 -5.41 -1.71 -24.24
N GLN A 457 -6.72 -1.72 -24.53
CA GLN A 457 -7.23 -1.40 -25.87
C GLN A 457 -6.94 0.06 -26.26
N GLU A 458 -7.08 1.02 -25.34
CA GLU A 458 -6.72 2.42 -25.58
C GLU A 458 -5.23 2.59 -25.91
N ILE A 459 -4.35 1.83 -25.25
CA ILE A 459 -2.89 1.87 -25.49
C ILE A 459 -2.57 1.27 -26.86
N GLU A 460 -3.16 0.12 -27.20
CA GLU A 460 -2.93 -0.58 -28.47
C GLU A 460 -3.49 0.19 -29.68
N SER A 461 -4.62 0.88 -29.50
CA SER A 461 -5.24 1.71 -30.54
C SER A 461 -4.51 3.05 -30.75
N GLY A 462 -3.66 3.46 -29.79
CA GLY A 462 -3.00 4.76 -29.76
C GLY A 462 -3.88 5.90 -29.26
N GLU A 463 -5.08 5.62 -28.77
CA GLU A 463 -5.94 6.61 -28.11
C GLU A 463 -5.28 7.15 -26.82
N ARG A 464 -4.66 6.24 -26.07
CA ARG A 464 -3.80 6.54 -24.94
C ARG A 464 -2.34 6.47 -25.34
N ILE A 465 -1.69 7.63 -25.33
CA ILE A 465 -0.27 7.73 -25.65
C ILE A 465 0.59 7.34 -24.45
N VAL A 466 1.49 6.39 -24.67
CA VAL A 466 2.56 6.01 -23.75
C VAL A 466 3.90 6.35 -24.41
N VAL A 467 4.50 7.44 -23.96
CA VAL A 467 5.75 7.99 -24.51
C VAL A 467 6.87 6.95 -24.47
N GLY A 468 7.47 6.70 -25.64
CA GLY A 468 8.53 5.71 -25.85
C GLY A 468 8.02 4.29 -26.13
N VAL A 469 6.72 4.04 -26.01
CA VAL A 469 6.11 2.72 -26.26
C VAL A 469 5.30 2.73 -27.55
N ASN A 470 4.25 3.55 -27.66
CA ASN A 470 3.41 3.62 -28.86
C ASN A 470 3.57 4.92 -29.65
N GLU A 471 4.18 5.95 -29.07
CA GLU A 471 4.51 7.22 -29.73
C GLU A 471 5.85 7.75 -29.23
N TYR A 472 6.56 8.51 -30.06
CA TYR A 472 7.92 9.01 -29.78
C TYR A 472 8.95 7.90 -29.53
N GLN A 473 8.78 6.77 -30.22
CA GLN A 473 9.74 5.68 -30.21
C GLN A 473 11.08 6.13 -30.81
N VAL A 474 12.18 5.55 -30.31
CA VAL A 474 13.52 5.74 -30.85
C VAL A 474 14.14 4.37 -31.10
N ASP A 475 15.01 4.29 -32.10
CA ASP A 475 15.80 3.09 -32.36
C ASP A 475 16.95 3.00 -31.34
N GLU A 476 16.68 2.41 -30.17
CA GLU A 476 17.66 2.13 -29.13
C GLU A 476 17.63 0.64 -28.72
N GLU A 477 18.80 0.07 -28.42
CA GLU A 477 18.86 -1.21 -27.71
C GLU A 477 18.84 -0.90 -26.21
N PRO A 478 17.85 -1.40 -25.45
CA PRO A 478 17.78 -1.13 -24.02
C PRO A 478 19.02 -1.72 -23.32
N GLU A 479 19.75 -0.88 -22.59
CA GLU A 479 20.79 -1.34 -21.65
C GLU A 479 20.09 -1.95 -20.44
N ILE A 480 20.21 -3.27 -20.31
CA ILE A 480 19.61 -4.05 -19.23
C ILE A 480 20.73 -4.41 -18.24
N ASP A 481 20.80 -3.70 -17.13
CA ASP A 481 21.67 -4.02 -15.99
C ASP A 481 20.83 -4.72 -14.92
N ILE A 482 20.76 -6.05 -15.00
CA ILE A 482 19.98 -6.88 -14.07
C ILE A 482 20.88 -7.34 -12.94
N GLU A 483 20.48 -7.03 -11.70
CA GLU A 483 20.95 -7.73 -10.51
C GLU A 483 20.29 -9.13 -10.53
N GLU A 484 21.06 -10.22 -10.65
CA GLU A 484 20.54 -11.60 -10.67
C GLU A 484 20.90 -12.33 -9.38
N VAL A 485 19.94 -13.06 -8.82
CA VAL A 485 20.18 -14.04 -7.75
C VAL A 485 20.50 -15.38 -8.39
N ASP A 486 21.66 -15.94 -8.05
CA ASP A 486 22.17 -17.14 -8.70
C ASP A 486 21.83 -18.45 -7.96
N GLU A 487 22.06 -19.58 -8.61
CA GLU A 487 21.83 -20.91 -8.00
C GLU A 487 22.72 -21.17 -6.77
N ASP A 488 23.87 -20.47 -6.67
CA ASP A 488 24.75 -20.60 -5.52
C ASP A 488 24.17 -19.88 -4.30
N ASP A 489 23.42 -18.79 -4.46
CA ASP A 489 22.65 -18.14 -3.38
C ASP A 489 21.57 -19.05 -2.82
N GLU A 490 20.79 -19.69 -3.68
CA GLU A 490 19.78 -20.68 -3.26
C GLU A 490 20.44 -21.84 -2.50
N ARG A 491 21.59 -22.34 -3.00
CA ARG A 491 22.34 -23.39 -2.28
C ARG A 491 22.81 -22.91 -0.91
N ARG A 492 23.37 -21.70 -0.82
CA ARG A 492 23.83 -21.10 0.44
C ARG A 492 22.68 -20.95 1.44
N GLN A 493 21.50 -20.52 0.99
CA GLN A 493 20.33 -20.39 1.87
C GLN A 493 19.89 -21.76 2.43
N LYS A 494 19.81 -22.79 1.57
CA LYS A 494 19.50 -24.17 1.99
C LYS A 494 20.53 -24.73 2.97
N GLU A 495 21.81 -24.40 2.80
CA GLU A 495 22.86 -24.79 3.74
C GLU A 495 22.68 -24.11 5.10
N ARG A 496 22.41 -22.79 5.13
CA ARG A 496 22.10 -22.05 6.37
C ARG A 496 20.89 -22.61 7.10
N LEU A 497 19.82 -22.93 6.37
CA LEU A 497 18.62 -23.53 6.93
C LEU A 497 18.91 -24.87 7.60
N ARG A 498 19.72 -25.73 6.97
CA ARG A 498 20.15 -27.01 7.57
C ARG A 498 20.97 -26.79 8.83
N GLU A 499 21.90 -25.84 8.83
CA GLU A 499 22.68 -25.50 10.02
C GLU A 499 21.77 -25.07 11.19
N VAL A 500 20.74 -24.26 10.92
CA VAL A 500 19.76 -23.87 11.95
C VAL A 500 19.00 -25.10 12.49
N LYS A 501 18.56 -26.00 11.61
CA LYS A 501 17.86 -27.23 12.01
C LYS A 501 18.78 -28.19 12.79
N ASP A 502 20.07 -28.26 12.46
CA ASP A 502 21.05 -29.12 13.14
C ASP A 502 21.47 -28.57 14.52
N ASP A 503 21.48 -27.24 14.71
CA ASP A 503 21.98 -26.57 15.92
C ASP A 503 20.91 -26.28 16.99
N ARG A 504 19.62 -26.25 16.61
CA ARG A 504 18.52 -25.87 17.51
C ARG A 504 18.15 -26.98 18.50
N ASP A 505 17.34 -26.63 19.50
CA ASP A 505 16.75 -27.58 20.44
C ASP A 505 15.45 -28.16 19.86
N ASP A 506 15.53 -29.34 19.26
CA ASP A 506 14.38 -29.98 18.62
C ASP A 506 13.24 -30.30 19.61
N GLU A 507 13.54 -30.65 20.87
CA GLU A 507 12.49 -30.88 21.88
C GLU A 507 11.72 -29.59 22.18
N ALA A 508 12.42 -28.44 22.21
CA ALA A 508 11.79 -27.14 22.40
C ALA A 508 10.97 -26.70 21.18
N VAL A 509 11.44 -26.99 19.96
CA VAL A 509 10.71 -26.71 18.72
C VAL A 509 9.44 -27.55 18.63
N GLU A 510 9.53 -28.86 18.85
CA GLU A 510 8.37 -29.77 18.85
C GLU A 510 7.32 -29.30 19.87
N ALA A 511 7.74 -28.99 21.10
CA ALA A 511 6.82 -28.50 22.12
C ALA A 511 6.14 -27.16 21.75
N ALA A 512 6.85 -26.25 21.09
CA ALA A 512 6.29 -24.97 20.66
C ALA A 512 5.31 -25.13 19.47
N LEU A 513 5.64 -26.01 18.52
CA LEU A 513 4.76 -26.34 17.39
C LEU A 513 3.50 -27.09 17.86
N ASP A 514 3.61 -28.01 18.82
CA ASP A 514 2.46 -28.67 19.44
C ASP A 514 1.55 -27.66 20.15
N ALA A 515 2.14 -26.70 20.88
CA ALA A 515 1.37 -25.64 21.54
C ALA A 515 0.64 -24.74 20.54
N LEU A 516 1.24 -24.49 19.36
CA LEU A 516 0.62 -23.78 18.25
C LEU A 516 -0.54 -24.60 17.64
N ALA A 517 -0.34 -25.89 17.39
CA ALA A 517 -1.39 -26.78 16.90
C ALA A 517 -2.60 -26.80 17.85
N ASP A 518 -2.36 -26.94 19.16
CA ASP A 518 -3.40 -26.87 20.19
C ASP A 518 -4.11 -25.50 20.23
N ALA A 519 -3.44 -24.42 19.84
CA ALA A 519 -4.04 -23.09 19.78
C ALA A 519 -4.88 -22.92 18.49
N ALA A 520 -4.38 -23.43 17.36
CA ALA A 520 -5.05 -23.41 16.06
C ALA A 520 -6.35 -24.24 16.07
N ALA A 521 -6.35 -25.40 16.71
CA ALA A 521 -7.54 -26.24 16.90
C ALA A 521 -8.58 -25.63 17.85
N GLY A 522 -8.18 -24.67 18.69
CA GLY A 522 -9.04 -23.95 19.63
C GLY A 522 -9.35 -22.53 19.19
N ASP A 523 -9.65 -21.68 20.18
CA ASP A 523 -10.04 -20.27 20.05
C ASP A 523 -9.01 -19.31 20.68
N ARG A 524 -7.83 -19.82 21.07
CA ARG A 524 -6.75 -19.00 21.63
C ARG A 524 -6.07 -18.18 20.54
N ASN A 525 -5.58 -17.00 20.91
CA ASN A 525 -4.74 -16.16 20.05
C ASN A 525 -3.47 -16.91 19.63
N LEU A 526 -3.18 -16.90 18.33
CA LEU A 526 -2.08 -17.65 17.71
C LEU A 526 -0.73 -16.92 17.77
N VAL A 527 -0.68 -15.60 17.98
CA VAL A 527 0.57 -14.85 17.93
C VAL A 527 1.53 -15.21 19.08
N PRO A 528 1.11 -15.33 20.35
CA PRO A 528 2.00 -15.76 21.42
C PRO A 528 2.70 -17.12 21.18
N PRO A 529 2.00 -18.23 20.85
CA PRO A 529 2.69 -19.48 20.55
C PRO A 529 3.54 -19.41 19.27
N ILE A 530 3.18 -18.58 18.28
CA ILE A 530 4.06 -18.30 17.14
C ILE A 530 5.36 -17.65 17.63
N VAL A 531 5.30 -16.61 18.48
CA VAL A 531 6.51 -15.96 19.07
C VAL A 531 7.40 -16.96 19.78
N ASP A 532 6.83 -17.88 20.56
CA ASP A 532 7.58 -18.92 21.25
C ASP A 532 8.24 -19.89 20.25
N ALA A 533 7.52 -20.31 19.21
CA ALA A 533 8.05 -21.18 18.15
C ALA A 533 9.23 -20.52 17.40
N VAL A 534 9.11 -19.24 17.00
CA VAL A 534 10.23 -18.58 16.32
C VAL A 534 11.43 -18.34 17.23
N LYS A 535 11.22 -18.11 18.54
CA LYS A 535 12.30 -18.05 19.52
C LYS A 535 13.01 -19.39 19.73
N ALA A 536 12.30 -20.50 19.55
CA ALA A 536 12.87 -21.85 19.51
C ALA A 536 13.56 -22.16 18.17
N TYR A 537 13.55 -21.24 17.19
CA TYR A 537 14.03 -21.43 15.82
C TYR A 537 13.24 -22.47 15.01
N ALA A 538 11.94 -22.59 15.27
CA ALA A 538 11.02 -23.15 14.28
C ALA A 538 11.04 -22.27 13.02
N THR A 539 10.92 -22.91 11.86
CA THR A 539 11.01 -22.21 10.57
C THR A 539 9.67 -21.64 10.12
N VAL A 540 9.71 -20.75 9.13
CA VAL A 540 8.51 -20.23 8.45
C VAL A 540 7.69 -21.39 7.88
N GLY A 541 8.36 -22.36 7.25
CA GLY A 541 7.76 -23.58 6.73
C GLY A 541 7.05 -24.39 7.79
N GLU A 542 7.75 -24.73 8.88
CA GLU A 542 7.21 -25.56 9.97
C GLU A 542 6.00 -24.92 10.66
N ILE A 543 6.08 -23.62 10.97
CA ILE A 543 4.98 -22.87 11.58
C ILE A 543 3.79 -22.80 10.60
N SER A 544 4.08 -22.54 9.32
CA SER A 544 3.03 -22.47 8.30
C SER A 544 2.37 -23.83 8.05
N ASP A 545 3.14 -24.92 8.11
CA ASP A 545 2.65 -26.30 7.93
C ASP A 545 1.72 -26.74 9.06
N VAL A 546 2.04 -26.42 10.32
CA VAL A 546 1.11 -26.65 11.45
C VAL A 546 -0.25 -25.98 11.18
N LEU A 547 -0.23 -24.74 10.70
CA LEU A 547 -1.45 -24.03 10.37
C LEU A 547 -2.13 -24.58 9.09
N ARG A 548 -1.37 -25.09 8.11
CA ARG A 548 -1.94 -25.76 6.92
C ARG A 548 -2.65 -27.06 7.30
N GLU A 549 -2.14 -27.81 8.27
CA GLU A 549 -2.76 -29.04 8.75
C GLU A 549 -4.13 -28.77 9.40
N GLU A 550 -4.25 -27.69 10.17
CA GLU A 550 -5.50 -27.32 10.86
C GLU A 550 -6.48 -26.54 9.96
N PHE A 551 -5.99 -25.59 9.16
CA PHE A 551 -6.83 -24.67 8.38
C PHE A 551 -7.06 -25.13 6.94
N GLY A 552 -6.22 -26.02 6.43
CA GLY A 552 -6.15 -26.37 5.02
C GLY A 552 -5.51 -25.28 4.16
N GLU A 553 -5.45 -25.55 2.86
CA GLU A 553 -4.94 -24.60 1.85
C GLU A 553 -6.08 -24.08 0.97
N TYR A 554 -6.03 -22.79 0.64
CA TYR A 554 -6.98 -22.21 -0.31
C TYR A 554 -6.66 -22.64 -1.74
N GLN A 555 -7.70 -23.08 -2.46
CA GLN A 555 -7.64 -23.35 -3.88
C GLN A 555 -8.58 -22.39 -4.61
N PRO A 556 -8.06 -21.47 -5.44
CA PRO A 556 -8.92 -20.58 -6.22
C PRO A 556 -9.83 -21.40 -7.15
N GLY A 557 -11.12 -21.09 -7.16
CA GLY A 557 -12.05 -21.65 -8.15
C GLY A 557 -11.66 -21.21 -9.56
N PHE A 558 -11.62 -22.16 -10.50
CA PHE A 558 -11.31 -21.93 -11.92
C PHE A 558 -12.38 -21.11 -12.63
#